data_AF-A0A2D7GSB4-F1
#
_entry.id   AF-A0A2D7GSB4-F1
#
_cell.length_a   1.000
_cell.length_b   1.000
_cell.length_c   1.000
_cell.angle_alpha   90.00
_cell.angle_beta   90.00
_cell.angle_gamma   90.00
#
_symmetry.space_group_name_H-M   'P 1'
#
loop_
_entity.id
_entity.type
_entity.pdbx_description
1 polymer ?
#
loop_
_entity_poly.entity_id
_entity_poly.type
_entity_poly.pdbx_seq_one_letter_code
_entity_poly.pdbx_strand_id
1 'polypeptide(L)'
;MCSKQVNINIQVPEGITNVPAIKFDFCELFAVVMPQFGVFGVTHIASGCSLILGLEREKNAEEHLLKLHKASIEAAIPSNADTDTFKELAKKAGKLKALNNMSISEYCSVYRNRFYSSEFPWEFGNECPHTRVNKLIREFTVRETQCA
;
A
#
# COMPACT_ATOMS: atom_id res chain seq x y z
N MET A 1 -16.83 -8.32 0.10
CA MET A 1 -16.03 -7.24 -0.52
C MET A 1 -15.15 -6.69 0.58
N CYS A 2 -13.82 -6.67 0.42
CA CYS A 2 -12.87 -6.30 1.48
C CYS A 2 -12.29 -4.90 1.31
N SER A 3 -12.87 -4.07 0.44
CA SER A 3 -12.43 -2.71 0.19
C SER A 3 -13.60 -1.74 0.05
N LYS A 4 -13.36 -0.50 0.47
CA LYS A 4 -14.29 0.63 0.41
C LYS A 4 -13.63 1.81 -0.27
N GLN A 5 -14.43 2.53 -1.07
CA GLN A 5 -14.01 3.82 -1.63
C GLN A 5 -14.28 4.91 -0.60
N VAL A 6 -13.25 5.72 -0.33
CA VAL A 6 -13.29 6.84 0.60
C VAL A 6 -12.62 8.05 -0.04
N ASN A 7 -12.78 9.21 0.56
CA ASN A 7 -12.10 10.44 0.15
C ASN A 7 -11.05 10.76 1.21
N ILE A 8 -9.79 10.97 0.80
CA ILE A 8 -8.71 11.33 1.72
C ILE A 8 -7.99 12.57 1.23
N ASN A 9 -7.47 13.35 2.19
CA ASN A 9 -6.63 14.50 1.91
C ASN A 9 -5.19 14.03 1.68
N ILE A 10 -4.62 14.39 0.54
CA ILE A 10 -3.24 14.10 0.18
C ILE A 10 -2.43 15.39 0.03
N GLN A 11 -1.13 15.30 0.29
CA GLN A 11 -0.18 16.36 0.01
C GLN A 11 0.34 16.24 -1.42
N VAL A 12 0.08 17.25 -2.24
CA VAL A 12 0.60 17.45 -3.59
C VAL A 12 1.44 18.73 -3.65
N PRO A 13 2.29 18.95 -4.66
CA PRO A 13 3.10 20.17 -4.76
C PRO A 13 2.27 21.47 -4.67
N GLU A 14 1.03 21.44 -5.16
CA GLU A 14 0.11 22.56 -5.17
C GLU A 14 -0.60 22.79 -3.82
N GLY A 15 -0.41 21.89 -2.83
CA GLY A 15 -1.01 21.98 -1.50
C GLY A 15 -1.71 20.69 -1.08
N ILE A 16 -2.79 20.82 -0.31
CA ILE A 16 -3.61 19.67 0.12
C ILE A 16 -4.78 19.53 -0.83
N THR A 17 -5.00 18.33 -1.38
CA THR A 17 -6.13 18.03 -2.25
C THR A 17 -6.88 16.81 -1.75
N ASN A 18 -8.20 16.85 -1.83
CA ASN A 18 -9.06 15.72 -1.51
C ASN A 18 -9.22 14.84 -2.76
N VAL A 19 -8.84 13.57 -2.65
CA VAL A 19 -8.88 12.61 -3.77
C VAL A 19 -9.63 11.34 -3.38
N PRO A 20 -10.26 10.66 -4.36
CA PRO A 20 -10.79 9.33 -4.14
C PRO A 20 -9.66 8.35 -3.82
N ALA A 21 -9.92 7.49 -2.85
CA ALA A 21 -8.99 6.49 -2.36
C ALA A 21 -9.70 5.16 -2.11
N ILE A 22 -8.98 4.06 -2.30
CA ILE A 22 -9.45 2.71 -2.01
C ILE A 22 -8.76 2.26 -0.73
N LYS A 23 -9.57 1.85 0.24
CA LYS A 23 -9.12 1.36 1.54
C LYS A 23 -9.60 -0.06 1.75
N PHE A 24 -8.72 -0.94 2.20
CA PHE A 24 -9.12 -2.29 2.62
C PHE A 24 -9.63 -2.27 4.06
N ASP A 25 -10.66 -3.04 4.37
CA ASP A 25 -11.31 -3.00 5.70
C ASP A 25 -10.37 -3.42 6.83
N PHE A 26 -9.42 -4.32 6.54
CA PHE A 26 -8.38 -4.77 7.48
C PHE A 26 -7.14 -3.87 7.50
N CYS A 27 -7.06 -2.83 6.65
CA CYS A 27 -5.90 -1.95 6.53
C CYS A 27 -6.27 -0.49 6.83
N GLU A 28 -5.97 -0.04 8.04
CA GLU A 28 -6.27 1.33 8.49
C GLU A 28 -5.12 2.33 8.27
N LEU A 29 -3.89 1.85 7.99
CA LEU A 29 -2.68 2.67 7.82
C LEU A 29 -2.52 3.25 6.42
N PHE A 30 -2.91 2.50 5.40
CA PHE A 30 -2.60 2.81 4.01
C PHE A 30 -3.84 2.81 3.14
N ALA A 31 -3.81 3.63 2.09
CA ALA A 31 -4.83 3.66 1.05
C ALA A 31 -4.18 3.73 -0.33
N VAL A 32 -4.86 3.16 -1.33
CA VAL A 32 -4.54 3.40 -2.74
C VAL A 32 -5.19 4.72 -3.15
N VAL A 33 -4.45 5.57 -3.82
CA VAL A 33 -4.93 6.87 -4.31
C VAL A 33 -4.69 7.02 -5.80
N MET A 34 -5.50 7.84 -6.47
CA MET A 34 -5.28 8.27 -7.85
C MET A 34 -5.14 9.80 -7.89
N PRO A 35 -3.96 10.35 -7.57
CA PRO A 35 -3.73 11.80 -7.56
C PRO A 35 -3.86 12.44 -8.96
N GLN A 36 -3.54 11.69 -10.01
CA GLN A 36 -3.70 12.11 -11.41
C GLN A 36 -4.35 10.97 -12.18
N PHE A 37 -5.14 11.30 -13.21
CA PHE A 37 -5.85 10.28 -13.98
C PHE A 37 -4.88 9.24 -14.57
N GLY A 38 -5.13 7.96 -14.30
CA GLY A 38 -4.28 6.86 -14.75
C GLY A 38 -2.98 6.68 -13.96
N VAL A 39 -2.75 7.49 -12.92
CA VAL A 39 -1.58 7.38 -12.03
C VAL A 39 -2.05 7.06 -10.62
N PHE A 40 -1.75 5.84 -10.20
CA PHE A 40 -2.06 5.31 -8.89
C PHE A 40 -0.84 5.35 -7.97
N GLY A 41 -1.10 5.31 -6.67
CA GLY A 41 -0.08 5.29 -5.64
C GLY A 41 -0.60 4.72 -4.33
N VAL A 42 0.30 4.61 -3.36
CA VAL A 42 -0.01 4.21 -1.99
C VAL A 42 0.35 5.36 -1.05
N THR A 43 -0.59 5.72 -0.20
CA THR A 43 -0.47 6.84 0.74
C THR A 43 -0.66 6.37 2.18
N HIS A 44 0.09 6.96 3.10
CA HIS A 44 -0.16 6.83 4.53
C HIS A 44 -1.33 7.73 4.92
N ILE A 45 -2.41 7.13 5.43
CA ILE A 45 -3.70 7.82 5.62
C ILE A 45 -3.57 8.99 6.60
N ALA A 46 -2.91 8.80 7.74
CA ALA A 46 -2.82 9.85 8.76
C ALA A 46 -2.01 11.07 8.31
N SER A 47 -0.96 10.86 7.51
CA SER A 47 -0.09 11.97 7.06
C SER A 47 -0.52 12.57 5.72
N GLY A 48 -1.30 11.86 4.92
CA GLY A 48 -1.61 12.23 3.54
C GLY A 48 -0.38 12.23 2.61
N CYS A 49 0.78 11.74 3.08
CA CYS A 49 2.02 11.73 2.31
C CYS A 49 2.10 10.46 1.45
N SER A 50 2.38 10.65 0.17
CA SER A 50 2.55 9.54 -0.76
C SER A 50 3.82 8.74 -0.45
N LEU A 51 3.64 7.44 -0.22
CA LEU A 51 4.74 6.49 0.01
C LEU A 51 5.28 5.99 -1.32
N ILE A 52 4.38 5.61 -2.22
CA ILE A 52 4.66 5.09 -3.57
C ILE A 52 3.78 5.85 -4.56
N LEU A 53 4.34 6.28 -5.69
CA LEU A 53 3.65 6.99 -6.76
C LEU A 53 4.08 6.45 -8.12
N GLY A 54 3.33 6.80 -9.18
CA GLY A 54 3.72 6.49 -10.55
C GLY A 54 3.32 5.10 -11.04
N LEU A 55 2.32 4.47 -10.41
CA LEU A 55 1.82 3.16 -10.81
C LEU A 55 0.70 3.34 -11.85
N GLU A 56 0.79 2.72 -13.02
CA GLU A 56 -0.23 2.87 -14.07
C GLU A 56 -1.57 2.17 -13.76
N ARG A 57 -1.56 1.21 -12.81
CA ARG A 57 -2.73 0.37 -12.52
C ARG A 57 -3.05 0.32 -11.04
N GLU A 58 -4.34 0.38 -10.74
CA GLU A 58 -4.90 0.23 -9.39
C GLU A 58 -4.41 -1.06 -8.72
N LYS A 59 -4.45 -2.21 -9.42
CA LYS A 59 -4.04 -3.50 -8.84
C LYS A 59 -2.58 -3.59 -8.45
N ASN A 60 -1.70 -2.86 -9.14
CA ASN A 60 -0.30 -2.78 -8.73
C ASN A 60 -0.17 -1.96 -7.44
N ALA A 61 -0.94 -0.88 -7.31
CA ALA A 61 -0.99 -0.10 -6.07
C ALA A 61 -1.56 -0.92 -4.91
N GLU A 62 -2.61 -1.71 -5.15
CA GLU A 62 -3.15 -2.66 -4.16
C GLU A 62 -2.10 -3.68 -3.72
N GLU A 63 -1.34 -4.27 -4.65
CA GLU A 63 -0.28 -5.24 -4.32
C GLU A 63 0.78 -4.60 -3.41
N HIS A 64 1.23 -3.39 -3.73
CA HIS A 64 2.18 -2.64 -2.92
C HIS A 64 1.61 -2.26 -1.55
N LEU A 65 0.35 -1.85 -1.49
CA LEU A 65 -0.35 -1.58 -0.24
C LEU A 65 -0.38 -2.81 0.66
N LEU A 66 -0.76 -3.97 0.12
CA LEU A 66 -0.86 -5.22 0.87
C LEU A 66 0.52 -5.69 1.38
N LYS A 67 1.58 -5.52 0.59
CA LYS A 67 2.96 -5.79 1.04
C LYS A 67 3.38 -4.86 2.17
N LEU A 68 3.11 -3.56 2.05
CA LEU A 68 3.39 -2.58 3.11
C LEU A 68 2.59 -2.89 4.37
N HIS A 69 1.31 -3.26 4.24
CA HIS A 69 0.49 -3.66 5.37
C HIS A 69 1.04 -4.91 6.08
N LYS A 70 1.44 -5.94 5.33
CA LYS A 70 2.11 -7.13 5.89
C LYS A 70 3.37 -6.75 6.65
N ALA A 71 4.18 -5.85 6.07
CA ALA A 71 5.39 -5.33 6.69
C ALA A 71 5.09 -4.56 7.98
N SER A 72 4.02 -3.77 8.02
CA SER A 72 3.57 -3.08 9.22
C SER A 72 3.16 -4.04 10.34
N ILE A 73 2.49 -5.14 10.00
CA ILE A 73 2.17 -6.19 10.98
C ILE A 73 3.46 -6.86 11.49
N GLU A 74 4.39 -7.21 10.60
CA GLU A 74 5.71 -7.78 10.98
C GLU A 74 6.52 -6.83 11.88
N ALA A 75 6.41 -5.53 11.63
CA ALA A 75 7.05 -4.46 12.40
C ALA A 75 6.31 -4.08 13.69
N ALA A 76 5.18 -4.73 14.01
CA ALA A 76 4.29 -4.41 15.13
C ALA A 76 3.85 -2.92 15.15
N ILE A 77 3.63 -2.33 13.97
CA ILE A 77 3.11 -0.97 13.83
C ILE A 77 1.60 -1.00 14.11
N PRO A 78 1.08 -0.18 15.03
CA PRO A 78 -0.34 -0.14 15.31
C PRO A 78 -1.12 0.38 14.09
N SER A 79 -2.33 -0.13 13.89
CA SER A 79 -3.16 0.16 12.70
C SER A 79 -3.60 1.63 12.60
N ASN A 80 -3.57 2.37 13.71
CA ASN A 80 -3.90 3.79 13.82
C ASN A 80 -2.69 4.67 14.11
N ALA A 81 -1.47 4.20 13.79
CA ALA A 81 -0.25 4.95 14.05
C ALA A 81 -0.30 6.36 13.44
N ASP A 82 0.02 7.37 14.24
CA ASP A 82 0.27 8.71 13.74
C ASP A 82 1.59 8.75 12.94
N THR A 83 1.78 9.82 12.18
CA THR A 83 2.92 10.07 11.30
C THR A 83 4.26 9.87 11.98
N ASP A 84 4.43 10.37 13.21
CA ASP A 84 5.70 10.30 13.92
C ASP A 84 5.96 8.90 14.48
N THR A 85 4.94 8.28 15.08
CA THR A 85 5.02 6.89 15.54
C THR A 85 5.32 5.94 14.39
N PHE A 86 4.68 6.13 13.24
CA PHE A 86 4.94 5.34 12.04
C PHE A 86 6.40 5.46 11.59
N LYS A 87 6.95 6.68 11.52
CA LYS A 87 8.35 6.92 11.14
C LYS A 87 9.33 6.28 12.12
N GLU A 88 9.09 6.39 13.41
CA GLU A 88 9.96 5.80 14.42
C GLU A 88 9.97 4.28 14.37
N LEU A 89 8.79 3.66 14.30
CA LEU A 89 8.67 2.21 14.25
C LEU A 89 9.18 1.66 12.91
N ALA A 90 8.94 2.35 11.80
CA ALA A 90 9.49 1.97 10.50
C ALA A 90 11.04 2.00 10.49
N LYS A 91 11.66 2.94 11.21
CA LYS A 91 13.12 2.96 11.40
C LYS A 91 13.62 1.83 12.30
N LYS A 92 12.90 1.54 13.39
CA LYS A 92 13.26 0.49 14.36
C LYS A 92 13.09 -0.93 13.80
N ALA A 93 12.11 -1.13 12.90
CA ALA A 93 11.77 -2.44 12.34
C ALA A 93 12.90 -3.11 11.53
N GLY A 94 13.86 -2.33 11.02
CA GLY A 94 14.99 -2.86 10.26
C GLY A 94 14.54 -3.54 8.96
N LYS A 95 15.04 -4.75 8.69
CA LYS A 95 14.78 -5.51 7.45
C LYS A 95 13.60 -6.46 7.62
N LEU A 96 12.61 -6.36 6.75
CA LEU A 96 11.35 -7.11 6.84
C LEU A 96 11.24 -8.17 5.75
N LYS A 97 10.73 -9.37 6.11
CA LYS A 97 10.59 -10.48 5.16
C LYS A 97 9.53 -10.19 4.12
N ALA A 98 8.43 -9.53 4.53
CA ALA A 98 7.38 -9.07 3.63
C ALA A 98 7.87 -8.17 2.49
N LEU A 99 8.99 -7.46 2.69
CA LEU A 99 9.59 -6.54 1.73
C LEU A 99 10.90 -7.08 1.14
N ASN A 100 11.05 -8.42 1.03
CA ASN A 100 12.26 -9.05 0.49
C ASN A 100 13.56 -8.63 1.22
N ASN A 101 13.52 -8.56 2.55
CA ASN A 101 14.63 -8.12 3.42
C ASN A 101 15.06 -6.66 3.22
N MET A 102 14.16 -5.81 2.71
CA MET A 102 14.32 -4.35 2.72
C MET A 102 13.63 -3.74 3.93
N SER A 103 14.12 -2.56 4.34
CA SER A 103 13.37 -1.68 5.25
C SER A 103 12.22 -0.99 4.52
N ILE A 104 11.24 -0.48 5.28
CA ILE A 104 10.09 0.26 4.71
C ILE A 104 10.58 1.49 3.93
N SER A 105 11.58 2.21 4.43
CA SER A 105 12.15 3.37 3.75
C SER A 105 12.87 3.02 2.45
N GLU A 106 13.67 1.94 2.44
CA GLU A 106 14.34 1.47 1.23
C GLU A 106 13.32 1.01 0.20
N TYR A 107 12.30 0.26 0.63
CA TYR A 107 11.22 -0.20 -0.24
C TYR A 107 10.51 0.99 -0.90
N CYS A 108 10.02 1.95 -0.10
CA CYS A 108 9.38 3.14 -0.65
C CYS A 108 10.33 3.89 -1.61
N SER A 109 11.62 4.04 -1.29
CA SER A 109 12.58 4.69 -2.18
C SER A 109 12.72 4.00 -3.54
N VAL A 110 12.78 2.66 -3.57
CA VAL A 110 12.90 1.88 -4.81
C VAL A 110 11.67 2.02 -5.71
N TYR A 111 10.47 2.11 -5.12
CA TYR A 111 9.21 2.13 -5.87
C TYR A 111 8.59 3.52 -6.04
N ARG A 112 9.06 4.56 -5.34
CA ARG A 112 8.48 5.91 -5.34
C ARG A 112 8.49 6.62 -6.70
N ASN A 113 9.51 6.35 -7.53
CA ASN A 113 9.74 7.05 -8.81
C ASN A 113 9.85 6.10 -10.01
N ARG A 114 9.48 4.82 -9.86
CA ARG A 114 9.54 3.88 -10.99
C ARG A 114 8.20 3.90 -11.73
N PHE A 115 8.24 4.44 -12.94
CA PHE A 115 7.19 4.23 -13.92
C PHE A 115 7.32 2.78 -14.45
N TYR A 116 6.52 1.86 -13.90
CA TYR A 116 6.49 0.48 -14.40
C TYR A 116 5.65 0.42 -15.67
N SER A 117 6.25 0.74 -16.82
CA SER A 117 5.70 0.35 -18.13
C SER A 117 6.08 -1.12 -18.42
N SER A 118 5.75 -2.06 -17.54
CA SER A 118 5.94 -3.47 -17.87
C SER A 118 4.89 -3.87 -18.89
N GLU A 119 5.34 -4.23 -20.10
CA GLU A 119 4.52 -4.78 -21.18
C GLU A 119 3.47 -5.76 -20.64
N PHE A 120 2.23 -5.61 -21.12
CA PHE A 120 1.03 -6.36 -20.73
C PHE A 120 1.31 -7.86 -20.52
N PRO A 121 1.48 -8.35 -19.27
CA PRO A 121 1.29 -9.75 -18.99
C PRO A 121 -0.23 -9.91 -18.89
N TRP A 122 -0.82 -10.53 -19.91
CA TRP A 122 -2.24 -10.83 -20.03
C TRP A 122 -2.95 -10.90 -18.67
N GLU A 123 -4.09 -10.21 -18.52
CA GLU A 123 -4.89 -10.22 -17.27
C GLU A 123 -5.35 -11.63 -16.86
N PHE A 124 -5.09 -12.61 -17.71
CA PHE A 124 -5.38 -14.02 -17.55
C PHE A 124 -4.09 -14.77 -17.21
N GLY A 125 -4.04 -15.39 -16.02
CA GLY A 125 -2.95 -16.25 -15.61
C GLY A 125 -2.71 -16.28 -14.10
N ASN A 126 -1.98 -17.29 -13.64
CA ASN A 126 -1.67 -17.48 -12.21
C ASN A 126 -0.67 -16.44 -11.66
N GLU A 127 0.03 -15.71 -12.52
CA GLU A 127 1.05 -14.73 -12.14
C GLU A 127 0.63 -13.26 -12.33
N CYS A 128 -0.61 -13.03 -12.80
CA CYS A 128 -1.12 -11.68 -13.03
C CYS A 128 -1.33 -10.90 -11.72
N PRO A 129 -1.33 -9.56 -11.74
CA PRO A 129 -1.51 -8.73 -10.54
C PRO A 129 -2.78 -9.07 -9.75
N HIS A 130 -3.88 -9.39 -10.45
CA HIS A 130 -5.14 -9.79 -9.80
C HIS A 130 -4.97 -11.07 -8.97
N THR A 131 -4.28 -12.08 -9.49
CA THR A 131 -4.04 -13.33 -8.77
C THR A 131 -3.13 -13.10 -7.56
N ARG A 132 -2.09 -12.26 -7.69
CA ARG A 132 -1.19 -11.90 -6.58
C ARG A 132 -1.92 -11.14 -5.48
N VAL A 133 -2.72 -10.14 -5.83
CA VAL A 133 -3.56 -9.39 -4.88
C VAL A 133 -4.54 -10.32 -4.17
N ASN A 134 -5.26 -11.16 -4.92
CA ASN A 134 -6.22 -12.12 -4.34
C ASN A 134 -5.54 -13.10 -3.37
N LYS A 135 -4.33 -13.57 -3.69
CA LYS A 135 -3.55 -14.42 -2.80
C LYS A 135 -3.20 -13.70 -1.50
N LEU A 136 -2.72 -12.45 -1.59
CA LEU A 136 -2.41 -11.62 -0.42
C LEU A 136 -3.66 -11.36 0.44
N ILE A 137 -4.79 -11.00 -0.18
CA ILE A 137 -6.07 -10.79 0.55
C ILE A 137 -6.47 -12.06 1.30
N ARG A 138 -6.40 -13.24 0.66
CA ARG A 138 -6.70 -14.53 1.32
C ARG A 138 -5.78 -14.79 2.52
N GLU A 139 -4.49 -14.44 2.44
CA GLU A 139 -3.56 -14.58 3.57
C GLU A 139 -4.00 -13.75 4.79
N PHE A 140 -4.63 -12.59 4.59
CA PHE A 140 -5.17 -11.77 5.68
C PHE A 140 -6.52 -12.29 6.20
N THR A 141 -7.44 -12.67 5.31
CA THR A 141 -8.77 -13.18 5.70
C THR A 141 -8.70 -14.50 6.48
N VAL A 142 -7.77 -15.39 6.13
CA VAL A 142 -7.55 -16.67 6.86
C VAL A 142 -6.97 -16.42 8.26
N ARG A 143 -6.16 -15.37 8.43
CA ARG A 143 -5.61 -15.00 9.75
C ARG A 143 -6.68 -14.41 10.67
N GLU A 144 -7.62 -13.63 10.14
CA GLU A 144 -8.74 -13.08 10.91
C GLU A 144 -9.69 -14.18 11.43
N THR A 145 -9.90 -15.25 10.66
CA THR A 145 -10.74 -16.38 11.08
C THR A 145 -10.07 -17.33 12.07
N GLN A 146 -8.74 -17.31 12.19
CA GLN A 146 -8.00 -18.10 13.19
C GLN A 146 -7.84 -17.38 14.54
N CYS A 147 -8.08 -16.07 14.59
CA CYS A 147 -8.01 -15.24 15.79
C CYS A 147 -9.39 -14.83 16.34
N ALA A 148 -10.47 -15.41 15.80
CA ALA A 148 -11.86 -15.19 16.22
C ALA A 148 -12.38 -16.32 17.11
#